data_AF-A0A2E0CQ72-F1
#
_entry.id   AF-A0A2E0CQ72-F1
#
_cell.length_a   1.000
_cell.length_b   1.000
_cell.length_c   1.000
_cell.angle_alpha   90.00
_cell.angle_beta   90.00
_cell.angle_gamma   90.00
#
_symmetry.space_group_name_H-M   'P 1'
#
loop_
_entity.id
_entity.type
_entity.pdbx_description
1 polymer ?
#
loop_
_entity_poly.entity_id
_entity_poly.type
_entity_poly.pdbx_seq_one_letter_code
_entity_poly.pdbx_strand_id
1 'polypeptide(L)'
;MWNEDLRPGVIKIGRTNDLRQHAKDLYSAGVPAPFRLAFRALVDNYEEIEKQVHESLQEHRLTKERDFFECPIAKAIFVIREAAHIISEEVYFKDEEEIEREQDKRKQKRILEDHNETQKKTREQYIETEGIWLDKPSFYVTIFLGLVAFILFPEMDEYFRDNSAIKWFLAAIPPFIYWHFASKRYAHDYHELSKKANRLYPTARSYDDIPSSDLEPVEPDQDSVDQEKSTESKKFPYDRAKSGINTSAE
;
A
#
# COMPACT_ATOMS: atom_id res chain seq x y z
N MET A 1 -13.20 13.01 28.71
CA MET A 1 -13.60 13.04 30.14
C MET A 1 -14.30 11.72 30.48
N TRP A 2 -14.22 11.22 31.71
CA TRP A 2 -14.85 9.94 32.12
C TRP A 2 -15.45 10.01 33.53
N ASN A 3 -16.41 9.14 33.84
CA ASN A 3 -17.01 9.04 35.16
C ASN A 3 -17.36 7.57 35.48
N GLU A 4 -16.59 6.97 36.39
CA GLU A 4 -16.76 5.57 36.82
C GLU A 4 -18.08 5.33 37.57
N ASP A 5 -18.54 6.30 38.37
CA ASP A 5 -19.72 6.17 39.23
C ASP A 5 -21.05 6.28 38.44
N LEU A 6 -21.00 6.82 37.22
CA LEU A 6 -22.16 6.86 36.33
C LEU A 6 -22.26 5.56 35.52
N ARG A 7 -21.18 5.18 34.83
CA ARG A 7 -21.06 3.93 34.08
C ARG A 7 -19.59 3.62 33.77
N PRO A 8 -19.07 2.46 34.20
CA PRO A 8 -17.71 2.04 33.86
C PRO A 8 -17.50 1.96 32.33
N GLY A 9 -16.36 2.43 31.84
CA GLY A 9 -16.00 2.35 30.42
C GLY A 9 -16.67 3.37 29.50
N VAL A 10 -17.47 4.31 30.04
CA VAL A 10 -18.08 5.37 29.26
C VAL A 10 -17.27 6.66 29.35
N ILE A 11 -16.94 7.20 28.19
CA ILE A 11 -16.18 8.44 28.04
C ILE A 11 -16.99 9.46 27.24
N LYS A 12 -16.84 10.74 27.60
CA LYS A 12 -17.26 11.88 26.78
C LYS A 12 -16.07 12.42 26.02
N ILE A 13 -16.22 12.53 24.70
CA ILE A 13 -15.26 13.18 23.80
C ILE A 13 -15.92 14.46 23.31
N GLY A 14 -15.24 15.59 23.42
CA GLY A 14 -15.77 16.84 22.89
C GLY A 14 -14.78 17.99 23.02
N ARG A 15 -15.12 19.11 22.40
CA ARG A 15 -14.34 20.36 22.43
C ARG A 15 -14.80 21.32 23.51
N THR A 16 -13.88 22.17 23.97
CA THR A 16 -14.19 23.31 24.82
C THR A 16 -13.16 24.43 24.67
N ASN A 17 -13.62 25.67 24.76
CA ASN A 17 -12.75 26.86 24.83
C ASN A 17 -12.38 27.20 26.28
N ASP A 18 -13.18 26.75 27.26
CA ASP A 18 -12.89 26.89 28.70
C ASP A 18 -13.19 25.58 29.42
N LEU A 19 -12.13 24.90 29.82
CA LEU A 19 -12.22 23.60 30.47
C LEU A 19 -12.84 23.68 31.87
N ARG A 20 -12.59 24.78 32.60
CA ARG A 20 -13.11 24.94 33.97
C ARG A 20 -14.60 25.17 33.97
N GLN A 21 -15.09 25.98 33.02
CA GLN A 21 -16.53 26.20 32.86
C GLN A 21 -17.22 24.93 32.36
N HIS A 22 -16.65 24.27 31.35
CA HIS A 22 -17.25 23.08 30.77
C HIS A 22 -17.34 21.89 31.74
N ALA A 23 -16.32 21.69 32.58
CA ALA A 23 -16.37 20.65 33.63
C ALA A 23 -17.46 20.91 34.67
N LYS A 24 -17.73 22.19 34.99
CA LYS A 24 -18.84 22.59 35.89
C LYS A 24 -20.20 22.39 35.22
N ASP A 25 -20.33 22.76 33.94
CA ASP A 25 -21.59 22.61 33.20
C ASP A 25 -22.00 21.13 33.04
N LEU A 26 -21.01 20.24 32.93
CA LEU A 26 -21.21 18.80 32.91
C LEU A 26 -21.65 18.22 34.27
N TYR A 27 -21.37 18.93 35.37
CA TYR A 27 -21.77 18.54 36.72
C TYR A 27 -23.10 19.22 37.09
N SER A 28 -24.20 18.55 36.79
CA SER A 28 -25.58 18.99 37.12
C SER A 28 -26.21 18.09 38.17
N ALA A 29 -27.36 18.49 38.72
CA ALA A 29 -28.06 17.85 39.84
C ALA A 29 -28.58 16.40 39.59
N GLY A 30 -28.16 15.74 38.51
CA GLY A 30 -28.48 14.35 38.16
C GLY A 30 -27.27 13.46 37.84
N VAL A 31 -26.03 13.95 38.04
CA VAL A 31 -24.82 13.15 37.82
C VAL A 31 -24.22 12.75 39.17
N PRO A 32 -24.07 11.44 39.49
CA PRO A 32 -23.62 10.97 40.81
C PRO A 32 -22.24 11.48 41.24
N ALA A 33 -21.37 11.75 40.26
CA ALA A 33 -20.00 12.23 40.49
C ALA A 33 -19.56 13.20 39.38
N PRO A 34 -18.57 14.08 39.63
CA PRO A 34 -18.02 14.94 38.59
C PRO A 34 -17.23 14.11 37.56
N PHE A 35 -17.25 14.56 36.31
CA PHE A 35 -16.42 13.98 35.26
C PHE A 35 -14.93 14.28 35.52
N ARG A 36 -14.08 13.27 35.35
CA ARG A 36 -12.62 13.39 35.40
C ARG A 36 -12.06 13.67 34.00
N LEU A 37 -11.05 14.53 33.92
CA LEU A 37 -10.36 14.85 32.68
C LEU A 37 -9.25 13.84 32.41
N ALA A 38 -9.33 13.07 31.31
CA ALA A 38 -8.35 12.00 30.96
C ALA A 38 -7.23 12.51 30.08
N PHE A 39 -7.60 13.37 29.16
CA PHE A 39 -6.77 13.81 28.08
C PHE A 39 -7.30 15.13 27.59
N ARG A 40 -6.39 16.05 27.29
CA ARG A 40 -6.70 17.24 26.51
C ARG A 40 -5.58 17.46 25.50
N ALA A 41 -5.97 17.89 24.31
CA ALA A 41 -5.03 18.31 23.27
C ALA A 41 -5.47 19.68 22.74
N LEU A 42 -4.51 20.56 22.54
CA LEU A 42 -4.66 21.78 21.75
C LEU A 42 -4.37 21.42 20.30
N VAL A 43 -5.33 21.64 19.42
CA VAL A 43 -5.28 21.29 18.01
C VAL A 43 -5.81 22.46 17.19
N ASP A 44 -5.31 22.59 15.96
CA ASP A 44 -5.94 23.44 14.95
C ASP A 44 -7.18 22.74 14.38
N ASN A 45 -8.10 23.51 13.78
CA ASN A 45 -9.30 22.99 13.13
C ASN A 45 -10.12 22.01 14.00
N TYR A 46 -10.27 22.31 15.29
CA TYR A 46 -10.90 21.43 16.30
C TYR A 46 -12.29 20.90 15.90
N GLU A 47 -13.04 21.62 15.05
CA GLU A 47 -14.36 21.21 14.55
C GLU A 47 -14.28 20.01 13.60
N GLU A 48 -13.33 20.04 12.69
CA GLU A 48 -13.11 18.97 11.73
C GLU A 48 -12.51 17.75 12.42
N ILE A 49 -11.55 17.97 13.33
CA ILE A 49 -10.95 16.92 14.16
C ILE A 49 -12.01 16.22 15.02
N GLU A 50 -12.88 16.98 15.70
CA GLU A 50 -13.94 16.39 16.55
C GLU A 50 -14.85 15.48 15.72
N LYS A 51 -15.26 15.95 14.53
CA LYS A 51 -16.08 15.17 13.61
C LYS A 51 -15.37 13.90 13.16
N GLN A 52 -14.11 13.99 12.75
CA GLN A 52 -13.31 12.84 12.31
C GLN A 52 -13.12 11.80 13.43
N VAL A 53 -12.88 12.25 14.66
CA VAL A 53 -12.76 11.37 15.84
C VAL A 53 -14.10 10.69 16.13
N HIS A 54 -15.22 11.41 16.04
CA HIS A 54 -16.56 10.84 16.24
C HIS A 54 -16.90 9.80 15.17
N GLU A 55 -16.56 10.07 13.90
CA GLU A 55 -16.74 9.11 12.80
C GLU A 55 -15.88 7.86 13.01
N SER A 56 -14.63 8.02 13.42
CA SER A 56 -13.70 6.91 13.70
C SER A 56 -14.16 6.03 14.88
N LEU A 57 -14.93 6.59 15.82
CA LEU A 57 -15.45 5.90 17.01
C LEU A 57 -16.97 5.63 16.93
N GLN A 58 -17.58 5.79 15.76
CA GLN A 58 -19.04 5.72 15.58
C GLN A 58 -19.64 4.40 16.10
N GLU A 59 -18.94 3.28 15.91
CA GLU A 59 -19.36 1.95 16.40
C GLU A 59 -19.43 1.86 17.94
N HIS A 60 -18.71 2.72 18.64
CA HIS A 60 -18.64 2.76 20.10
C HIS A 60 -19.57 3.83 20.68
N ARG A 61 -20.32 4.56 19.84
CA ARG A 61 -21.16 5.68 20.28
C ARG A 61 -22.46 5.18 20.90
N LEU A 62 -22.73 5.57 22.15
CA LEU A 62 -23.90 5.11 22.90
C LEU A 62 -25.22 5.70 22.40
N THR A 63 -25.21 6.97 22.00
CA THR A 63 -26.42 7.68 21.55
C THR A 63 -26.03 8.71 20.51
N LYS A 64 -26.82 8.83 19.43
CA LYS A 64 -26.52 9.77 18.34
C LYS A 64 -26.55 11.23 18.79
N GLU A 65 -27.39 11.56 19.76
CA GLU A 65 -27.60 12.92 20.26
C GLU A 65 -26.55 13.39 21.27
N ARG A 66 -25.70 12.50 21.79
CA ARG A 66 -24.70 12.84 22.81
C ARG A 66 -23.34 12.28 22.46
N ASP A 67 -22.27 12.99 22.78
CA ASP A 67 -20.88 12.59 22.47
C ASP A 67 -20.31 11.61 23.51
N PHE A 68 -21.10 10.60 23.87
CA PHE A 68 -20.68 9.54 24.79
C PHE A 68 -20.33 8.27 24.01
N PHE A 69 -19.19 7.68 24.37
CA PHE A 69 -18.61 6.52 23.73
C PHE A 69 -18.28 5.45 24.78
N GLU A 70 -18.50 4.19 24.45
CA GLU A 70 -18.16 3.03 25.27
C GLU A 70 -16.88 2.39 24.71
N CYS A 71 -15.73 2.91 25.14
CA CYS A 71 -14.42 2.41 24.73
C CYS A 71 -13.33 2.74 25.77
N PRO A 72 -12.19 2.02 25.74
CA PRO A 72 -11.05 2.31 26.61
C PRO A 72 -10.51 3.74 26.39
N ILE A 73 -10.10 4.40 27.46
CA ILE A 73 -9.54 5.76 27.41
C ILE A 73 -8.31 5.81 26.49
N ALA A 74 -7.43 4.81 26.57
CA ALA A 74 -6.26 4.68 25.69
C ALA A 74 -6.64 4.67 24.21
N LYS A 75 -7.71 3.96 23.84
CA LYS A 75 -8.22 3.90 22.45
C LYS A 75 -8.66 5.29 21.97
N ALA A 76 -9.35 6.05 22.82
CA ALA A 76 -9.80 7.40 22.48
C ALA A 76 -8.63 8.38 22.31
N ILE A 77 -7.65 8.35 23.22
CA ILE A 77 -6.42 9.17 23.12
C ILE A 77 -5.71 8.88 21.80
N PHE A 78 -5.57 7.59 21.46
CA PHE A 78 -4.92 7.18 20.22
C PHE A 78 -5.63 7.72 18.98
N VAL A 79 -6.96 7.58 18.90
CA VAL A 79 -7.74 8.09 17.75
C VAL A 79 -7.60 9.61 17.61
N ILE A 80 -7.56 10.35 18.72
CA ILE A 80 -7.34 11.80 18.68
C ILE A 80 -5.95 12.14 18.13
N ARG A 81 -4.91 11.40 18.55
CA ARG A 81 -3.54 11.57 18.06
C ARG A 81 -3.38 11.23 16.58
N GLU A 82 -4.15 10.28 16.06
CA GLU A 82 -4.12 9.97 14.62
C GLU A 82 -4.89 10.99 13.77
N ALA A 83 -5.97 11.56 14.31
CA ALA A 83 -6.80 12.49 13.57
C ALA A 83 -6.15 13.89 13.46
N ALA A 84 -5.39 14.32 14.46
CA ALA A 84 -4.98 15.71 14.60
C ALA A 84 -3.47 15.93 14.68
N HIS A 85 -3.02 17.06 14.12
CA HIS A 85 -1.73 17.64 14.47
C HIS A 85 -1.84 18.36 15.82
N ILE A 86 -1.24 17.78 16.86
CA ILE A 86 -1.34 18.27 18.24
C ILE A 86 -0.26 19.33 18.52
N ILE A 87 -0.70 20.53 18.91
CA ILE A 87 0.18 21.63 19.34
C ILE A 87 0.71 21.38 20.75
N SER A 88 -0.16 20.90 21.65
CA SER A 88 0.20 20.49 23.01
C SER A 88 -0.80 19.48 23.53
N GLU A 89 -0.37 18.53 24.34
CA GLU A 89 -1.25 17.57 25.00
C GLU A 89 -0.92 17.44 26.49
N GLU A 90 -1.94 17.10 27.27
CA GLU A 90 -1.79 16.70 28.65
C GLU A 90 -2.62 15.44 28.90
N VAL A 91 -1.93 14.39 29.36
CA VAL A 91 -2.52 13.10 29.74
C VAL A 91 -2.65 13.09 31.27
N TYR A 92 -3.86 12.86 31.75
CA TYR A 92 -4.22 12.78 33.16
C TYR A 92 -4.61 11.36 33.57
N PHE A 93 -4.79 10.48 32.60
CA PHE A 93 -5.04 9.06 32.79
C PHE A 93 -3.74 8.37 33.21
N LYS A 94 -3.72 7.77 34.41
CA LYS A 94 -2.51 7.27 35.07
C LYS A 94 -2.05 5.87 34.64
N ASP A 95 -2.77 5.21 33.73
CA ASP A 95 -2.36 3.89 33.22
C ASP A 95 -1.55 4.05 31.93
N GLU A 96 -0.36 4.61 32.08
CA GLU A 96 0.58 4.84 30.97
C GLU A 96 1.04 3.52 30.34
N GLU A 97 1.15 2.45 31.14
CA GLU A 97 1.44 1.09 30.67
C GLU A 97 0.32 0.52 29.79
N GLU A 98 -0.96 0.80 30.06
CA GLU A 98 -2.06 0.40 29.17
C GLU A 98 -2.03 1.16 27.84
N ILE A 99 -1.69 2.46 27.86
CA ILE A 99 -1.54 3.26 26.65
C ILE A 99 -0.41 2.70 25.78
N GLU A 100 0.75 2.43 26.37
CA GLU A 100 1.92 1.90 25.66
C GLU A 100 1.63 0.51 25.07
N ARG A 101 1.01 -0.39 25.86
CA ARG A 101 0.61 -1.72 25.39
C ARG A 101 -0.33 -1.66 24.19
N GLU A 102 -1.31 -0.75 24.18
CA GLU A 102 -2.23 -0.60 23.06
C GLU A 102 -1.54 -0.01 21.82
N GLN A 103 -0.61 0.92 22.01
CA GLN A 103 0.22 1.45 20.92
C GLN A 103 1.07 0.33 20.29
N ASP A 104 1.72 -0.49 21.10
CA ASP A 104 2.61 -1.54 20.61
C ASP A 104 1.84 -2.65 19.91
N LYS A 105 0.70 -3.08 20.43
CA LYS A 105 -0.19 -4.02 19.72
C LYS A 105 -0.60 -3.50 18.34
N ARG A 106 -0.91 -2.20 18.21
CA ARG A 106 -1.27 -1.60 16.92
C ARG A 106 -0.09 -1.52 15.97
N LYS A 107 1.10 -1.13 16.46
CA LYS A 107 2.33 -1.13 15.66
C LYS A 107 2.64 -2.54 15.14
N GLN A 108 2.59 -3.54 16.02
CA GLN A 108 2.78 -4.95 15.67
C GLN A 108 1.77 -5.40 14.61
N LYS A 109 0.49 -5.00 14.76
CA LYS A 109 -0.55 -5.30 13.77
C LYS A 109 -0.26 -4.67 12.40
N ARG A 110 0.17 -3.40 12.36
CA ARG A 110 0.52 -2.70 11.12
C ARG A 110 1.70 -3.37 10.41
N ILE A 111 2.76 -3.71 11.16
CA ILE A 111 3.93 -4.38 10.62
C ILE A 111 3.55 -5.76 10.07
N LEU A 112 2.69 -6.49 10.76
CA LEU A 112 2.18 -7.78 10.30
C LEU A 112 1.38 -7.66 9.00
N GLU A 113 0.51 -6.65 8.90
CA GLU A 113 -0.27 -6.38 7.69
C GLU A 113 0.65 -6.03 6.50
N ASP A 114 1.60 -5.11 6.70
CA ASP A 114 2.54 -4.67 5.67
C ASP A 114 3.49 -5.79 5.19
N HIS A 115 4.02 -6.58 6.12
CA HIS A 115 4.82 -7.76 5.79
C HIS A 115 4.01 -8.74 4.93
N ASN A 116 2.77 -9.04 5.33
CA ASN A 116 1.91 -9.96 4.58
C ASN A 116 1.52 -9.42 3.19
N GLU A 117 1.31 -8.12 3.05
CA GLU A 117 1.09 -7.47 1.75
C GLU A 117 2.34 -7.57 0.86
N THR A 118 3.52 -7.33 1.44
CA THR A 118 4.80 -7.46 0.72
C THR A 118 5.02 -8.89 0.25
N GLN A 119 4.86 -9.89 1.13
CA GLN A 119 4.96 -11.30 0.76
C GLN A 119 3.97 -11.67 -0.34
N LYS A 120 2.73 -11.14 -0.29
CA LYS A 120 1.73 -11.36 -1.35
C LYS A 120 2.20 -10.80 -2.69
N LYS A 121 2.72 -9.57 -2.73
CA LYS A 121 3.27 -8.96 -3.95
C LYS A 121 4.45 -9.79 -4.48
N THR A 122 5.36 -10.23 -3.60
CA THR A 122 6.49 -11.09 -3.98
C THR A 122 6.03 -12.43 -4.55
N ARG A 123 4.98 -13.06 -3.99
CA ARG A 123 4.39 -14.28 -4.56
C ARG A 123 3.85 -14.03 -5.96
N GLU A 124 3.09 -12.95 -6.16
CA GLU A 124 2.53 -12.59 -7.45
C GLU A 124 3.63 -12.36 -8.49
N GLN A 125 4.68 -11.62 -8.11
CA GLN A 125 5.86 -11.38 -8.96
C GLN A 125 6.64 -12.68 -9.26
N TYR A 126 6.78 -13.58 -8.29
CA TYR A 126 7.41 -14.90 -8.51
C TYR A 126 6.62 -15.73 -9.51
N ILE A 127 5.30 -15.78 -9.37
CA ILE A 127 4.41 -16.51 -10.29
C ILE A 127 4.46 -15.90 -11.69
N GLU A 128 4.48 -14.57 -11.81
CA GLU A 128 4.60 -13.88 -13.09
C GLU A 128 5.94 -14.17 -13.76
N THR A 129 7.04 -13.96 -13.05
CA THR A 129 8.39 -14.18 -13.58
C THR A 129 8.62 -15.62 -14.01
N GLU A 130 8.31 -16.62 -13.17
CA GLU A 130 8.45 -18.04 -13.50
C GLU A 130 7.40 -18.51 -14.51
N GLY A 131 6.19 -17.94 -14.48
CA GLY A 131 5.12 -18.18 -15.43
C GLY A 131 5.50 -17.78 -16.86
N ILE A 132 6.23 -16.68 -17.03
CA ILE A 132 6.76 -16.24 -18.33
C ILE A 132 7.69 -17.31 -18.95
N TRP A 133 8.43 -18.09 -18.14
CA TRP A 133 9.31 -19.15 -18.66
C TRP A 133 8.56 -20.40 -19.14
N LEU A 134 7.32 -20.61 -18.71
CA LEU A 134 6.47 -21.74 -19.10
C LEU A 134 5.83 -21.58 -20.49
N ASP A 135 5.78 -20.37 -21.05
CA ASP A 135 5.09 -20.08 -22.33
C ASP A 135 6.00 -20.19 -23.58
N LYS A 136 7.29 -20.52 -23.39
CA LYS A 136 8.26 -20.67 -24.49
C LYS A 136 7.81 -21.58 -25.64
N PRO A 137 7.26 -22.79 -25.42
CA PRO A 137 6.89 -23.64 -26.54
C PRO A 137 5.76 -23.04 -27.37
N SER A 138 4.80 -22.30 -26.80
CA SER A 138 3.72 -21.67 -27.58
C SER A 138 4.26 -20.50 -28.42
N PHE A 139 5.13 -19.68 -27.84
CA PHE A 139 5.76 -18.54 -28.54
C PHE A 139 6.70 -18.99 -29.66
N TYR A 140 7.59 -19.95 -29.41
CA TYR A 140 8.48 -20.46 -30.46
C TYR A 140 7.71 -21.27 -31.52
N VAL A 141 6.69 -22.04 -31.13
CA VAL A 141 5.86 -22.79 -32.10
C VAL A 141 5.04 -21.84 -32.96
N THR A 142 4.51 -20.74 -32.43
CA THR A 142 3.78 -19.72 -33.24
C THR A 142 4.69 -18.94 -34.18
N ILE A 143 5.85 -18.47 -33.69
CA ILE A 143 6.89 -17.83 -34.53
C ILE A 143 7.38 -18.81 -35.62
N PHE A 144 7.63 -20.07 -35.25
CA PHE A 144 8.09 -21.11 -36.16
C PHE A 144 7.02 -21.52 -37.18
N LEU A 145 5.76 -21.71 -36.79
CA LEU A 145 4.66 -21.96 -37.73
C LEU A 145 4.44 -20.78 -38.68
N GLY A 146 4.54 -19.54 -38.19
CA GLY A 146 4.47 -18.34 -39.03
C GLY A 146 5.59 -18.30 -40.06
N LEU A 147 6.84 -18.57 -39.65
CA LEU A 147 8.00 -18.64 -40.54
C LEU A 147 7.94 -19.81 -41.53
N VAL A 148 7.53 -21.00 -41.08
CA VAL A 148 7.38 -22.19 -41.92
C VAL A 148 6.26 -22.00 -42.94
N ALA A 149 5.14 -21.39 -42.57
CA ALA A 149 4.07 -21.04 -43.51
C ALA A 149 4.55 -20.02 -44.56
N PHE A 150 5.36 -19.04 -44.17
CA PHE A 150 5.94 -18.05 -45.08
C PHE A 150 6.95 -18.66 -46.07
N ILE A 151 7.71 -19.68 -45.64
CA ILE A 151 8.73 -20.35 -46.47
C ILE A 151 8.14 -21.42 -47.39
N LEU A 152 7.16 -22.21 -46.91
CA LEU A 152 6.62 -23.34 -47.66
C LEU A 152 5.60 -22.95 -48.73
N PHE A 153 5.03 -21.74 -48.65
CA PHE A 153 3.95 -21.32 -49.54
C PHE A 153 4.21 -19.98 -50.26
N PRO A 154 5.35 -19.80 -50.96
CA PRO A 154 5.59 -18.60 -51.76
C PRO A 154 4.69 -18.52 -53.01
N GLU A 155 4.23 -19.66 -53.54
CA GLU A 155 3.38 -19.78 -54.74
C GLU A 155 1.87 -19.89 -54.46
N MET A 156 1.43 -20.01 -53.20
CA MET A 156 0.00 -20.18 -52.88
C MET A 156 -0.84 -18.93 -53.06
N ASP A 157 -0.21 -17.80 -53.38
CA ASP A 157 -0.90 -16.56 -53.72
C ASP A 157 -1.63 -16.64 -55.09
N GLU A 158 -1.22 -17.58 -55.95
CA GLU A 158 -1.88 -17.83 -57.23
C GLU A 158 -2.97 -18.92 -57.11
N TYR A 159 -2.71 -20.01 -56.39
CA TYR A 159 -3.62 -21.18 -56.32
C TYR A 159 -4.83 -20.99 -55.38
N PHE A 160 -4.75 -20.09 -54.39
CA PHE A 160 -5.82 -19.82 -53.41
C PHE A 160 -6.49 -18.46 -53.60
N ARG A 161 -6.27 -17.79 -54.73
CA ARG A 161 -6.79 -16.46 -55.00
C ARG A 161 -8.32 -16.42 -55.02
N ASP A 162 -8.95 -17.48 -55.51
CA ASP A 162 -10.39 -17.49 -55.84
C ASP A 162 -11.28 -18.30 -54.90
N ASN A 163 -10.71 -19.03 -53.92
CA ASN A 163 -11.51 -19.84 -52.99
C ASN A 163 -11.34 -19.40 -51.53
N SER A 164 -12.12 -18.39 -51.17
CA SER A 164 -12.17 -17.79 -49.83
C SER A 164 -12.41 -18.81 -48.71
N ALA A 165 -13.16 -19.88 -48.98
CA ALA A 165 -13.58 -20.84 -47.96
C ALA A 165 -12.42 -21.65 -47.37
N ILE A 166 -11.41 -22.00 -48.17
CA ILE A 166 -10.24 -22.77 -47.69
C ILE A 166 -9.28 -21.87 -46.90
N LYS A 167 -9.16 -20.60 -47.30
CA LYS A 167 -8.45 -19.56 -46.52
C LYS A 167 -9.09 -19.41 -45.12
N TRP A 168 -10.42 -19.39 -45.04
CA TRP A 168 -11.12 -19.38 -43.75
C TRP A 168 -10.97 -20.69 -42.98
N PHE A 169 -10.98 -21.87 -43.63
CA PHE A 169 -10.86 -23.17 -42.95
C PHE A 169 -9.47 -23.42 -42.32
N LEU A 170 -8.37 -23.08 -43.01
CA LEU A 170 -7.02 -23.18 -42.44
C LEU A 170 -6.76 -22.10 -41.38
N ALA A 171 -7.28 -20.89 -41.56
CA ALA A 171 -7.27 -19.87 -40.51
C ALA A 171 -8.17 -20.23 -39.30
N ALA A 172 -9.13 -21.15 -39.50
CA ALA A 172 -10.10 -21.59 -38.50
C ALA A 172 -9.81 -22.98 -37.92
N ILE A 173 -8.62 -23.58 -38.11
CA ILE A 173 -8.15 -24.61 -37.16
C ILE A 173 -8.06 -23.88 -35.81
N PRO A 174 -9.03 -24.08 -34.90
CA PRO A 174 -9.28 -23.04 -33.92
C PRO A 174 -8.09 -22.98 -32.95
N PRO A 175 -7.62 -21.78 -32.58
CA PRO A 175 -6.74 -21.62 -31.42
C PRO A 175 -7.32 -22.25 -30.14
N PHE A 176 -8.58 -22.69 -30.15
CA PHE A 176 -9.31 -23.38 -29.09
C PHE A 176 -8.73 -24.75 -28.65
N ILE A 177 -8.23 -25.60 -29.56
CA ILE A 177 -7.61 -26.88 -29.15
C ILE A 177 -6.28 -26.62 -28.44
N TYR A 178 -5.53 -25.64 -28.94
CA TYR A 178 -4.33 -25.13 -28.29
C TYR A 178 -4.66 -24.47 -26.94
N TRP A 179 -5.73 -23.69 -26.84
CA TRP A 179 -6.20 -23.09 -25.58
C TRP A 179 -6.66 -24.15 -24.57
N HIS A 180 -7.26 -25.26 -25.01
CA HIS A 180 -7.75 -26.32 -24.11
C HIS A 180 -6.59 -27.17 -23.55
N PHE A 181 -5.59 -27.52 -24.37
CA PHE A 181 -4.40 -28.23 -23.89
C PHE A 181 -3.41 -27.33 -23.15
N ALA A 182 -3.26 -26.07 -23.60
CA ALA A 182 -2.51 -25.05 -22.88
C ALA A 182 -3.18 -24.74 -21.54
N SER A 183 -4.51 -24.59 -21.46
CA SER A 183 -5.16 -24.21 -20.20
C SER A 183 -5.02 -25.27 -19.10
N LYS A 184 -5.08 -26.58 -19.42
CA LYS A 184 -4.87 -27.61 -18.38
C LYS A 184 -3.43 -27.65 -17.89
N ARG A 185 -2.46 -27.58 -18.79
CA ARG A 185 -1.03 -27.57 -18.43
C ARG A 185 -0.65 -26.26 -17.73
N TYR A 186 -1.11 -25.12 -18.24
CA TYR A 186 -0.97 -23.80 -17.65
C TYR A 186 -1.64 -23.72 -16.27
N ALA A 187 -2.86 -24.24 -16.09
CA ALA A 187 -3.52 -24.25 -14.79
C ALA A 187 -2.83 -25.17 -13.79
N HIS A 188 -2.31 -26.32 -14.24
CA HIS A 188 -1.53 -27.23 -13.38
C HIS A 188 -0.22 -26.58 -12.95
N ASP A 189 0.54 -26.03 -13.90
CA ASP A 189 1.82 -25.39 -13.65
C ASP A 189 1.65 -24.11 -12.82
N TYR A 190 0.62 -23.30 -13.10
CA TYR A 190 0.22 -22.16 -12.26
C TYR A 190 -0.15 -22.61 -10.84
N HIS A 191 -0.91 -23.69 -10.69
CA HIS A 191 -1.28 -24.22 -9.39
C HIS A 191 -0.04 -24.67 -8.59
N GLU A 192 0.90 -25.39 -9.23
CA GLU A 192 2.15 -25.80 -8.59
C GLU A 192 3.08 -24.62 -8.30
N LEU A 193 3.18 -23.63 -9.19
CA LEU A 193 3.91 -22.38 -8.96
C LEU A 193 3.32 -21.60 -7.79
N SER A 194 2.00 -21.46 -7.73
CA SER A 194 1.31 -20.82 -6.63
C SER A 194 1.57 -21.55 -5.30
N LYS A 195 1.51 -22.88 -5.31
CA LYS A 195 1.84 -23.71 -4.15
C LYS A 195 3.29 -23.55 -3.71
N LYS A 196 4.23 -23.45 -4.67
CA LYS A 196 5.65 -23.18 -4.41
C LYS A 196 5.86 -21.77 -3.86
N ALA A 197 5.21 -20.76 -4.43
CA ALA A 197 5.26 -19.37 -3.96
C ALA A 197 4.75 -19.24 -2.53
N ASN A 198 3.62 -19.89 -2.20
CA ASN A 198 3.09 -19.92 -0.83
C ASN A 198 4.03 -20.61 0.17
N ARG A 199 4.86 -21.56 -0.29
CA ARG A 199 5.89 -22.21 0.55
C ARG A 199 7.13 -21.35 0.75
N LEU A 200 7.56 -20.62 -0.29
CA LEU A 200 8.75 -19.76 -0.25
C LEU A 200 8.51 -18.48 0.55
N TYR A 201 7.30 -17.93 0.44
CA TYR A 201 6.94 -16.62 0.97
C TYR A 201 5.72 -16.75 1.87
N PRO A 202 5.73 -17.46 3.00
CA PRO A 202 4.54 -17.74 3.80
C PRO A 202 3.91 -16.48 4.43
N THR A 203 2.61 -16.54 4.77
CA THR A 203 1.89 -15.44 5.43
C THR A 203 2.07 -15.63 6.93
N ALA A 204 2.55 -14.61 7.62
CA ALA A 204 2.71 -14.60 9.06
C ALA A 204 1.32 -14.56 9.75
N ARG A 205 1.14 -15.32 10.83
CA ARG A 205 -0.11 -15.36 11.61
C ARG A 205 -0.06 -14.40 12.80
N SER A 206 1.14 -14.25 13.38
CA SER A 206 1.47 -13.32 14.45
C SER A 206 2.68 -12.48 14.05
N TYR A 207 2.88 -11.37 14.77
CA TYR A 207 4.09 -10.56 14.68
C TYR A 207 5.36 -11.38 14.96
N ASP A 208 5.30 -12.32 15.91
CA ASP A 208 6.44 -13.16 16.30
C ASP A 208 6.89 -14.15 15.22
N ASP A 209 6.05 -14.38 14.20
CA ASP A 209 6.40 -15.23 13.06
C ASP A 209 7.26 -14.49 12.01
N ILE A 210 7.40 -13.16 12.13
CA ILE A 210 8.13 -12.33 11.17
C ILE A 210 9.64 -12.48 11.43
N PRO A 211 10.45 -12.82 10.41
CA PRO A 211 11.90 -12.88 10.55
C PRO A 211 12.47 -11.53 11.03
N SER A 212 13.41 -11.56 11.98
CA SER A 212 14.02 -10.33 12.52
C SER A 212 14.70 -9.47 11.46
N SER A 213 15.18 -10.08 10.36
CA SER A 213 15.74 -9.37 9.19
C SER A 213 14.73 -8.45 8.50
N ASP A 214 13.44 -8.75 8.62
CA ASP A 214 12.36 -8.06 7.92
C ASP A 214 11.70 -7.00 8.82
N LEU A 215 12.12 -6.94 10.10
CA LEU A 215 11.63 -6.00 11.11
C LEU A 215 12.53 -4.78 11.28
N GLU A 216 13.76 -4.82 10.76
CA GLU A 216 14.62 -3.63 10.78
C GLU A 216 14.04 -2.56 9.85
N PRO A 217 13.99 -1.29 10.28
CA PRO A 217 13.67 -0.21 9.37
C PRO A 217 14.66 -0.29 8.21
N VAL A 218 14.15 -0.40 6.98
CA VAL A 218 14.94 -0.03 5.82
C VAL A 218 15.30 1.43 6.04
N GLU A 219 16.52 1.68 6.53
CA GLU A 219 17.14 3.00 6.54
C GLU A 219 16.84 3.61 5.18
N PRO A 220 16.29 4.83 5.09
CA PRO A 220 16.06 5.46 3.80
C PRO A 220 17.39 5.46 3.07
N ASP A 221 17.46 4.78 1.91
CA ASP A 221 18.62 4.78 1.04
C ASP A 221 19.10 6.23 0.88
N GLN A 222 20.21 6.56 1.53
CA GLN A 222 20.88 7.86 1.41
C GLN A 222 21.71 7.97 0.12
N ASP A 223 21.57 7.02 -0.82
CA ASP A 223 22.33 6.98 -2.06
C ASP A 223 21.42 6.99 -3.29
N SER A 224 20.72 8.11 -3.53
CA SER A 224 20.25 8.43 -4.90
C SER A 224 20.14 9.92 -5.22
N VAL A 225 20.87 10.78 -4.51
CA VAL A 225 21.02 12.19 -4.88
C VAL A 225 22.52 12.50 -4.97
N ASP A 226 23.14 12.13 -6.09
CA ASP A 226 24.32 12.81 -6.65
C ASP A 226 24.84 12.10 -7.93
N GLN A 227 24.00 11.96 -8.96
CA GLN A 227 24.48 11.79 -10.35
C GLN A 227 23.52 12.42 -11.36
N GLU A 228 23.23 13.73 -11.22
CA GLU A 228 22.68 14.49 -12.35
C GLU A 228 22.99 15.98 -12.22
N LYS A 229 24.28 16.31 -12.14
CA LYS A 229 24.76 17.69 -12.31
C LYS A 229 26.14 17.78 -12.94
N SER A 230 26.35 17.09 -14.06
CA SER A 230 27.52 17.37 -14.91
C SER A 230 27.36 16.90 -16.35
N THR A 231 26.24 17.17 -17.02
CA THR A 231 26.15 17.00 -18.48
C THR A 231 25.10 17.92 -19.09
N GLU A 232 25.31 19.24 -19.02
CA GLU A 232 24.88 20.11 -20.12
C GLU A 232 25.71 21.41 -20.15
N SER A 233 26.88 21.35 -20.78
CA SER A 233 27.45 22.53 -21.44
C SER A 233 27.68 22.19 -22.91
N LYS A 234 26.69 22.54 -23.72
CA LYS A 234 26.73 22.60 -25.19
C LYS A 234 28.03 23.24 -25.69
N LYS A 235 28.66 22.62 -26.70
CA LYS A 235 29.20 23.35 -27.86
C LYS A 235 29.44 22.41 -29.05
N PHE A 236 28.77 22.78 -30.14
CA PHE A 236 28.90 22.24 -31.50
C PHE A 236 30.36 22.27 -32.00
N PRO A 237 30.81 21.31 -32.82
CA PRO A 237 32.06 21.42 -33.54
C PRO A 237 31.83 22.18 -34.86
N TYR A 238 32.58 23.26 -35.07
CA TYR A 238 32.83 23.81 -36.40
C TYR A 238 34.33 23.66 -36.68
N ASP A 239 34.64 22.95 -37.75
CA ASP A 239 35.98 22.79 -38.29
C ASP A 239 36.64 24.13 -38.59
N ARG A 240 37.92 24.27 -38.24
CA ARG A 240 38.83 25.07 -39.07
C ARG A 240 40.26 24.57 -39.00
N ALA A 241 40.74 24.17 -40.18
CA ALA A 241 42.10 23.80 -40.49
C ALA A 241 43.11 24.94 -40.21
N LYS A 242 44.34 24.50 -39.94
CA LYS A 242 45.56 25.28 -39.69
C LYS A 242 46.01 26.10 -40.92
N SER A 243 46.44 27.33 -40.66
CA SER A 243 47.66 27.99 -41.18
C SER A 243 47.73 29.35 -40.46
N GLY A 244 48.72 29.69 -39.65
CA GLY A 244 50.16 29.75 -39.96
C GLY A 244 50.52 31.21 -40.25
N ILE A 245 51.65 31.67 -39.67
CA ILE A 245 52.40 32.92 -39.96
C ILE A 245 51.87 34.18 -39.24
N ASN A 246 52.64 35.13 -38.69
CA ASN A 246 53.99 35.28 -38.12
C ASN A 246 54.10 36.79 -37.75
N THR A 247 54.98 37.15 -36.81
CA THR A 247 55.58 38.50 -36.60
C THR A 247 54.67 39.68 -36.22
N SER A 248 55.08 40.76 -35.57
CA SER A 248 56.16 41.23 -34.67
C SER A 248 55.95 42.74 -34.59
N ALA A 249 56.27 43.36 -33.45
CA ALA A 249 56.40 44.82 -33.25
C ALA A 249 55.08 45.61 -33.42
N GLU A 250 54.82 46.70 -32.70
CA GLU A 250 55.67 47.71 -32.06
C GLU A 250 54.81 48.44 -31.00
#